data_AF-A0A7C9GJP5-F1
#
_entry.id   AF-A0A7C9GJP5-F1
#
_cell.length_a   1.000
_cell.length_b   1.000
_cell.length_c   1.000
_cell.angle_alpha   90.00
_cell.angle_beta   90.00
_cell.angle_gamma   90.00
#
_symmetry.space_group_name_H-M   'P 1'
#
loop_
_entity.id
_entity.type
_entity.pdbx_description
1 polymer ?
#
loop_
_entity_poly.entity_id
_entity_poly.type
_entity_poly.pdbx_seq_one_letter_code
_entity_poly.pdbx_strand_id
1 'polypeptide(L)' 'MPPKASFSRCALVSVHLKGNWLQEAGFMTGQPGRVSIEHRQLIIRLAENS' A
#
# COMPACT_ATOMS: atom_id res chain seq x y z
N MET A 1 -9.76 -38.41 9.43
CA MET A 1 -8.75 -37.50 8.85
C MET A 1 -9.43 -36.17 8.54
N PRO A 2 -8.91 -35.01 8.97
CA PRO A 2 -9.53 -33.73 8.63
C PRO A 2 -9.27 -33.38 7.15
N PRO A 3 -10.20 -32.71 6.45
CA PRO A 3 -10.04 -32.34 5.06
C PRO A 3 -8.92 -31.30 4.91
N LYS A 4 -8.01 -31.54 3.97
CA LYS A 4 -6.91 -30.65 3.63
C LYS A 4 -7.50 -29.44 2.88
N ALA A 5 -7.74 -28.34 3.57
CA ALA A 5 -8.15 -27.09 2.91
C ALA A 5 -7.02 -26.61 1.99
N SER A 6 -7.30 -26.53 0.70
CA SER A 6 -6.42 -25.91 -0.29
C SER A 6 -6.70 -24.41 -0.30
N PHE A 7 -5.85 -23.62 0.36
CA PHE A 7 -5.86 -22.18 0.18
C PHE A 7 -5.30 -21.88 -1.21
N SER A 8 -6.14 -21.37 -2.11
CA SER A 8 -5.67 -20.73 -3.35
C SER A 8 -4.58 -19.74 -2.95
N ARG A 9 -3.37 -19.92 -3.49
CA ARG A 9 -2.27 -18.97 -3.31
C ARG A 9 -2.63 -17.68 -4.04
N CYS A 10 -3.48 -16.85 -3.47
CA CYS A 10 -3.54 -15.43 -3.81
C CYS A 10 -2.13 -14.91 -3.53
N ALA A 11 -1.33 -14.73 -4.58
CA ALA A 11 0.02 -14.24 -4.46
C ALA A 11 -0.05 -12.85 -3.82
N LEU A 12 0.39 -12.73 -2.56
CA LEU A 12 0.62 -11.44 -1.93
C LEU A 12 1.79 -10.80 -2.69
N VAL A 13 1.49 -9.80 -3.51
CA VAL A 13 2.50 -9.01 -4.22
C VAL A 13 2.87 -7.84 -3.31
N SER A 14 4.07 -7.89 -2.74
CA SER A 14 4.65 -6.80 -1.96
C SER A 14 5.52 -5.92 -2.85
N VAL A 15 5.24 -4.62 -2.87
CA VAL A 15 6.05 -3.63 -3.58
C VAL A 15 6.94 -2.94 -2.55
N HIS A 16 8.26 -3.12 -2.69
CA HIS A 16 9.26 -2.43 -1.86
C HIS A 16 9.81 -1.24 -2.62
N LEU A 17 9.36 -0.05 -2.24
CA LEU A 17 9.88 1.20 -2.78
C LEU A 17 11.19 1.52 -2.06
N LYS A 18 12.27 1.75 -2.82
CA LYS A 18 13.60 2.03 -2.26
C LYS A 18 13.81 3.53 -2.05
N GLY A 19 14.69 3.88 -1.11
CA GLY A 19 15.07 5.26 -0.84
C GLY A 19 13.97 6.07 -0.15
N ASN A 20 14.12 7.39 -0.14
CA ASN A 20 13.24 8.33 0.55
C ASN A 20 12.13 8.86 -0.38
N TRP A 21 11.61 8.01 -1.27
CA TRP A 21 10.70 8.40 -2.36
C TRP A 21 9.48 9.20 -1.88
N LEU A 22 8.94 8.94 -0.68
CA LEU A 22 7.85 9.73 -0.10
C LEU A 22 8.29 11.17 0.18
N GLN A 23 9.47 11.34 0.77
CA GLN A 23 10.05 12.65 1.06
C GLN A 23 10.41 13.39 -0.23
N GLU A 24 10.94 12.68 -1.23
CA GLU A 24 11.23 13.24 -2.55
C GLU A 24 9.94 13.66 -3.29
N ALA A 25 8.83 12.96 -3.07
CA ALA A 25 7.51 13.33 -3.55
C ALA A 25 6.83 14.45 -2.73
N GLY A 26 7.50 14.99 -1.69
CA GLY A 26 7.03 16.09 -0.88
C GLY A 26 6.20 15.70 0.36
N PHE A 27 6.10 14.41 0.69
CA PHE A 27 5.47 13.96 1.93
C PHE A 27 6.42 14.10 3.11
N MET A 28 5.94 14.61 4.24
CA MET A 28 6.73 14.70 5.47
C MET A 28 6.38 13.58 6.45
N THR A 29 7.37 13.16 7.24
CA THR A 29 7.17 12.22 8.35
C THR A 29 6.16 12.79 9.35
N GLY A 30 5.25 11.93 9.85
CA GLY A 30 4.21 12.34 10.80
C GLY A 30 2.98 12.98 10.14
N GLN A 31 2.96 13.16 8.83
CA GLN A 31 1.76 13.54 8.10
C GLN A 31 0.89 12.31 7.81
N PRO A 32 -0.42 12.37 8.10
CA PRO A 32 -1.33 11.30 7.72
C PRO A 32 -1.45 11.26 6.19
N GLY A 33 -1.25 10.07 5.62
CA GLY A 33 -1.43 9.81 4.19
C GLY A 33 -2.52 8.79 3.96
N ARG A 34 -3.31 8.97 2.89
CA ARG A 34 -4.30 8.00 2.43
C ARG A 34 -3.73 7.22 1.26
N VAL A 35 -3.76 5.89 1.37
CA VAL A 35 -3.38 4.97 0.29
C VAL A 35 -4.65 4.37 -0.30
N SER A 36 -4.84 4.52 -1.61
CA SER A 36 -6.00 3.97 -2.34
C SER A 36 -5.54 3.28 -3.63
N ILE A 37 -6.40 2.40 -4.15
CA ILE A 37 -6.25 1.85 -5.50
C ILE A 37 -7.32 2.49 -6.38
N GLU A 38 -6.91 3.20 -7.42
CA GLU A 38 -7.79 3.87 -8.38
C GLU A 38 -7.36 3.48 -9.80
N HIS A 39 -8.29 3.01 -10.64
CA HIS A 39 -8.00 2.62 -12.03
C HIS A 39 -6.75 1.73 -12.21
N ARG A 40 -6.56 0.74 -11.31
CA ARG A 40 -5.39 -0.16 -11.26
C ARG A 40 -4.05 0.52 -10.90
N GLN A 41 -4.10 1.72 -10.35
CA GLN A 41 -2.93 2.45 -9.88
C GLN A 41 -2.99 2.59 -8.36
N LEU A 42 -1.84 2.45 -7.71
CA LEU A 42 -1.67 2.78 -6.31
C LEU A 42 -1.51 4.29 -6.20
N ILE A 43 -2.46 4.94 -5.54
CA ILE A 43 -2.47 6.39 -5.35
C ILE A 43 -2.24 6.68 -3.87
N ILE A 44 -1.37 7.64 -3.59
CA ILE A 44 -1.02 8.07 -2.24
C ILE A 44 -1.25 9.58 -2.18
N ARG A 45 -2.13 10.01 -1.28
CA ARG A 45 -2.52 11.42 -1.09
C ARG A 45 -2.32 11.83 0.36
N LEU A 46 -2.13 13.12 0.59
CA LEU A 46 -2.20 13.66 1.95
C LEU A 46 -3.63 13.49 2.47
N ALA A 47 -3.76 13.06 3.73
CA ALA A 47 -5.06 13.04 4.38
C ALA A 47 -5.41 14.47 4.78
N GLU A 48 -6.54 14.96 4.29
CA GLU A 48 -7.09 16.24 4.74
C GLU A 48 -7.52 16.09 6.20
N ASN A 49 -6.97 16.94 7.07
CA ASN A 49 -7.43 17.07 8.43
C ASN A 49 -8.78 17.80 8.36
N SER A 50 -9.87 17.10 8.70
CA SER A 50 -11.21 17.70 8.79
C SER A 50 -11.34 18.56 10.03
#